data_AF-A0A4R3I5Q4-F1
#
_entry.id   AF-A0A4R3I5Q4-F1
#
_cell.length_a   1.000
_cell.length_b   1.000
_cell.length_c   1.000
_cell.angle_alpha   90.00
_cell.angle_beta   90.00
_cell.angle_gamma   90.00
#
_symmetry.space_group_name_H-M   'P 1'
#
loop_
_entity.id
_entity.type
_entity.pdbx_description
1 polymer ?
#
loop_
_entity_poly.entity_id
_entity_poly.type
_entity_poly.pdbx_seq_one_letter_code
_entity_poly.pdbx_strand_id
1 'polypeptide(L)'
;MAVAKKKAPAKRGPKPAAKKTTVAKKPAAKKPAVKKAPVKKAPARKAPAKKTAAVKAPVVNKALATAEKAQEKANAAVVKATAALAKAKEKKAAVTAKARTSKTAATLRQLEAAKAGYVKAQAALVTAKAAAKAASFEVKLAVIESSIETAKEKSAARVTAFAEGLEAKKADDLAKAVASFEAKWLAARAKADTRKVKTFQKKEEVKTKAAERKVKAKISALKKQQTVKRKPVARKPRATAAAPAAAVKAES
;
A
#
# COMPACT_ATOMS: atom_id res chain seq x y z
N MET A 1 9.75 -41.66 36.78
CA MET A 1 10.72 -41.84 35.67
C MET A 1 11.23 -40.46 35.30
N ALA A 2 12.42 -40.09 35.79
CA ALA A 2 13.68 -40.01 35.03
C ALA A 2 13.65 -38.95 33.90
N VAL A 3 14.54 -37.95 33.74
CA VAL A 3 15.80 -37.52 34.39
C VAL A 3 16.11 -36.08 33.90
N ALA A 4 16.77 -35.27 34.76
CA ALA A 4 17.67 -34.12 34.55
C ALA A 4 17.21 -32.86 33.76
N LYS A 5 17.20 -31.65 34.37
CA LYS A 5 18.33 -30.73 34.69
C LYS A 5 19.12 -30.26 33.45
N LYS A 6 19.59 -29.02 33.26
CA LYS A 6 19.47 -27.68 33.89
C LYS A 6 20.52 -26.79 33.17
N LYS A 7 20.17 -25.50 32.95
CA LYS A 7 21.05 -24.30 32.87
C LYS A 7 21.79 -23.91 31.56
N ALA A 8 21.47 -22.70 31.10
CA ALA A 8 22.31 -21.68 30.42
C ALA A 8 23.53 -21.26 31.31
N PRO A 9 24.51 -20.36 30.94
CA PRO A 9 24.48 -19.30 29.89
C PRO A 9 25.84 -18.87 29.22
N ALA A 10 25.75 -17.89 28.31
CA ALA A 10 26.66 -16.74 28.06
C ALA A 10 28.05 -16.84 27.37
N LYS A 11 28.29 -15.79 26.55
CA LYS A 11 29.50 -14.93 26.39
C LYS A 11 30.47 -15.14 25.18
N ARG A 12 30.71 -13.99 24.52
CA ARG A 12 31.96 -13.47 23.87
C ARG A 12 32.24 -13.78 22.37
N GLY A 13 32.38 -12.72 21.55
CA GLY A 13 33.08 -12.73 20.22
C GLY A 13 34.61 -12.64 20.38
N PRO A 14 35.45 -12.11 19.44
CA PRO A 14 35.30 -11.67 18.04
C PRO A 14 36.37 -12.25 17.04
N LYS A 15 36.37 -11.73 15.79
CA LYS A 15 37.18 -11.95 14.54
C LYS A 15 38.74 -11.94 14.67
N PRO A 16 39.53 -12.55 13.73
CA PRO A 16 40.36 -11.81 12.73
C PRO A 16 40.51 -12.55 11.35
N ALA A 17 40.44 -11.93 10.15
CA ALA A 17 41.43 -11.16 9.35
C ALA A 17 42.55 -11.97 8.62
N ALA A 18 42.57 -11.93 7.26
CA ALA A 18 43.75 -11.95 6.33
C ALA A 18 43.22 -12.14 4.88
N LYS A 19 43.33 -11.24 3.87
CA LYS A 19 44.45 -10.59 3.13
C LYS A 19 45.34 -11.53 2.28
N LYS A 20 45.33 -11.30 0.94
CA LYS A 20 46.45 -11.19 -0.06
C LYS A 20 45.97 -11.70 -1.45
N THR A 21 45.72 -10.89 -2.48
CA THR A 21 46.61 -10.17 -3.44
C THR A 21 47.57 -11.04 -4.27
N THR A 22 47.46 -10.90 -5.62
CA THR A 22 48.47 -10.79 -6.71
C THR A 22 48.16 -11.73 -7.91
N VAL A 23 48.42 -11.50 -9.20
CA VAL A 23 48.66 -10.38 -10.16
C VAL A 23 48.93 -11.08 -11.53
N ALA A 24 48.78 -10.35 -12.66
CA ALA A 24 49.25 -10.64 -14.02
C ALA A 24 48.36 -11.58 -14.88
N LYS A 25 48.14 -11.38 -16.19
CA LYS A 25 48.81 -10.57 -17.22
C LYS A 25 47.85 -10.35 -18.41
N LYS A 26 47.91 -9.16 -19.03
CA LYS A 26 47.24 -8.76 -20.28
C LYS A 26 48.10 -9.18 -21.50
N PRO A 27 47.51 -9.39 -22.68
CA PRO A 27 47.72 -8.46 -23.82
C PRO A 27 46.38 -8.23 -24.60
N ALA A 28 45.85 -7.02 -24.78
CA ALA A 28 46.18 -6.02 -25.80
C ALA A 28 46.18 -6.56 -27.25
N ALA A 29 45.08 -6.35 -28.01
CA ALA A 29 45.06 -5.59 -29.27
C ALA A 29 43.69 -5.66 -30.01
N LYS A 30 43.41 -4.59 -30.76
CA LYS A 30 42.43 -4.42 -31.87
C LYS A 30 40.99 -4.00 -31.52
N LYS A 31 40.76 -2.67 -31.62
CA LYS A 31 39.49 -2.07 -32.08
C LYS A 31 39.30 -2.39 -33.58
N PRO A 32 38.05 -2.37 -34.09
CA PRO A 32 37.69 -1.22 -34.90
C PRO A 32 36.33 -0.61 -34.54
N ALA A 33 36.24 0.70 -34.76
CA ALA A 33 35.07 1.53 -34.54
C ALA A 33 34.09 1.45 -35.70
N VAL A 34 32.78 1.31 -35.47
CA VAL A 34 31.73 1.69 -36.44
C VAL A 34 30.40 2.06 -35.72
N LYS A 35 29.95 3.30 -35.98
CA LYS A 35 28.58 3.86 -36.01
C LYS A 35 27.83 4.21 -34.70
N LYS A 36 27.86 5.52 -34.41
CA LYS A 36 26.80 6.31 -33.74
C LYS A 36 25.56 6.43 -34.66
N ALA A 37 24.37 6.16 -34.14
CA ALA A 37 23.07 6.82 -34.46
C ALA A 37 22.00 6.35 -33.45
N PRO A 38 20.87 7.05 -33.24
CA PRO A 38 20.52 7.62 -31.95
C PRO A 38 19.44 6.84 -31.19
N VAL A 39 19.61 6.77 -29.86
CA VAL A 39 18.57 6.32 -28.93
C VAL A 39 17.42 7.33 -28.96
N LYS A 40 16.27 6.92 -29.50
CA LYS A 40 15.01 7.65 -29.38
C LYS A 40 14.72 7.90 -27.90
N LYS A 41 14.72 9.18 -27.51
CA LYS A 41 14.19 9.68 -26.23
C LYS A 41 12.72 9.26 -26.10
N ALA A 42 12.46 8.28 -25.25
CA ALA A 42 11.13 8.17 -24.64
C ALA A 42 11.00 9.32 -23.63
N PRO A 43 9.87 10.08 -23.61
CA PRO A 43 9.68 11.13 -22.63
C PRO A 43 9.61 10.50 -21.25
N ALA A 44 10.61 10.82 -20.42
CA ALA A 44 10.58 10.58 -19.00
C ALA A 44 9.28 11.20 -18.46
N ARG A 45 8.33 10.33 -18.12
CA ARG A 45 7.10 10.67 -17.43
C ARG A 45 7.55 11.37 -16.15
N LYS A 46 7.41 12.70 -16.11
CA LYS A 46 7.69 13.52 -14.93
C LYS A 46 6.89 12.93 -13.79
N ALA A 47 7.56 12.21 -12.89
CA ALA A 47 7.03 11.96 -11.57
C ALA A 47 6.76 13.35 -10.97
N PRO A 48 5.55 13.65 -10.48
CA PRO A 48 5.33 14.89 -9.77
C PRO A 48 6.26 14.85 -8.57
N ALA A 49 7.26 15.74 -8.60
CA ALA A 49 8.11 16.03 -7.47
C ALA A 49 7.14 16.27 -6.30
N LYS A 50 7.14 15.35 -5.34
CA LYS A 50 6.52 15.57 -4.04
C LYS A 50 7.12 16.87 -3.55
N LYS A 51 6.36 17.96 -3.64
CA LYS A 51 6.63 19.18 -2.90
C LYS A 51 6.67 18.72 -1.46
N THR A 52 7.88 18.56 -0.94
CA THR A 52 8.13 18.49 0.48
C THR A 52 7.52 19.77 1.02
N ALA A 53 6.32 19.64 1.59
CA ALA A 53 5.70 20.69 2.36
C ALA A 53 6.78 21.17 3.32
N ALA A 54 7.18 22.43 3.14
CA ALA A 54 8.05 23.11 4.05
C ALA A 54 7.52 22.80 5.45
N VAL A 55 8.35 22.13 6.24
CA VAL A 55 8.08 21.93 7.67
C VAL A 55 8.00 23.34 8.22
N LYS A 56 6.77 23.86 8.35
CA LYS A 56 6.54 25.11 9.07
C LYS A 56 7.19 24.91 10.43
N ALA A 57 8.10 25.82 10.75
CA ALA A 57 8.76 25.89 12.04
C ALA A 57 7.72 25.66 13.14
N PRO A 58 8.06 24.93 14.21
CA PRO A 58 7.11 24.57 15.23
C PRO A 58 6.45 25.86 15.71
N VAL A 59 5.12 25.91 15.62
CA VAL A 59 4.33 26.85 16.41
C VAL A 59 4.82 26.61 17.83
N VAL A 60 5.60 27.55 18.37
CA VAL A 60 6.16 27.42 19.71
C VAL A 60 4.95 27.38 20.63
N ASN A 61 4.58 26.17 21.04
CA ASN A 61 3.41 25.95 21.86
C ASN A 61 3.64 26.72 23.15
N LYS A 62 2.69 27.58 23.54
CA LYS A 62 2.83 28.46 24.70
C LYS A 62 3.22 27.67 25.95
N ALA A 63 2.73 26.43 26.07
CA ALA A 63 3.09 25.47 27.11
C ALA A 63 4.60 25.11 27.13
N LEU A 64 5.20 24.90 25.96
CA LEU A 64 6.63 24.60 25.81
C LEU A 64 7.49 25.79 26.24
N ALA A 65 7.14 27.01 25.78
CA ALA A 65 7.85 28.22 26.18
C ALA A 65 7.74 28.50 27.70
N THR A 66 6.60 28.20 28.32
CA THR A 66 6.46 28.31 29.79
C THR A 66 7.28 27.27 30.53
N ALA A 67 7.33 26.03 30.04
CA ALA A 67 8.10 24.95 30.65
C ALA A 67 9.61 25.22 30.57
N GLU A 68 10.11 25.72 29.43
CA GLU A 68 11.52 26.08 29.25
C GLU A 68 11.95 27.19 30.23
N LYS A 69 11.13 28.24 30.39
CA LYS A 69 11.38 29.30 31.37
C LYS A 69 11.41 28.78 32.81
N ALA A 70 10.54 27.82 33.15
CA ALA A 70 10.54 27.18 34.46
C ALA A 70 11.80 26.34 34.69
N GLN A 71 12.26 25.62 33.66
CA GLN A 71 13.50 24.84 33.70
C GLN A 71 14.73 25.73 33.90
N GLU A 72 14.80 26.86 33.20
CA GLU A 72 15.89 27.83 33.33
C GLU A 72 15.96 28.40 34.76
N LYS A 73 14.81 28.80 35.33
CA LYS A 73 14.72 29.25 36.73
C LYS A 73 15.15 28.17 37.72
N ALA A 74 14.74 26.93 37.51
CA ALA A 74 15.12 25.82 38.38
C ALA A 74 16.62 25.51 38.31
N ASN A 75 17.21 25.57 37.12
CA ASN A 75 18.66 25.41 36.94
C ASN A 75 19.45 26.54 37.61
N ALA A 76 18.98 27.79 37.48
CA ALA A 76 19.57 28.92 38.19
C ALA A 76 19.50 28.77 39.72
N ALA A 77 18.42 28.18 40.24
CA ALA A 77 18.30 27.87 41.67
C ALA A 77 19.30 26.79 42.12
N VAL A 78 19.56 25.77 41.29
CA VAL A 78 20.62 24.78 41.57
C VAL A 78 21.99 25.46 41.66
N VAL A 79 22.33 26.33 40.70
CA VAL A 79 23.60 27.08 40.72
C VAL A 79 23.73 27.89 42.01
N LYS A 80 22.70 28.66 42.38
CA LYS A 80 22.70 29.43 43.63
C LYS A 80 22.86 28.55 44.87
N ALA A 81 22.15 27.41 44.94
CA ALA A 81 22.25 26.49 46.06
C ALA A 81 23.63 25.80 46.16
N THR A 82 24.26 25.49 45.02
CA THR A 82 25.64 24.95 45.01
C THR A 82 26.65 25.94 45.56
N ALA A 83 26.56 27.21 45.15
CA ALA A 83 27.43 28.27 45.67
C ALA A 83 27.21 28.52 47.17
N ALA A 84 25.96 28.46 47.65
CA ALA A 84 25.64 28.59 49.07
C ALA A 84 26.22 27.42 49.90
N LEU A 85 26.17 26.19 49.38
CA LEU A 85 26.78 25.02 50.01
C LEU A 85 28.30 25.15 50.11
N ALA A 86 28.96 25.64 49.07
CA ALA A 86 30.41 25.88 49.08
C ALA A 86 30.79 26.87 50.20
N LYS A 87 30.11 28.03 50.26
CA LYS A 87 30.33 29.03 51.33
C LYS A 87 30.06 28.49 52.72
N ALA A 88 29.00 27.69 52.89
CA ALA A 88 28.68 27.07 54.18
C ALA A 88 29.74 26.02 54.60
N LYS A 89 30.28 25.27 53.64
CA LYS A 89 31.36 24.30 53.86
C LYS A 89 32.65 25.00 54.29
N GLU A 90 33.02 26.10 53.64
CA GLU A 90 34.19 26.92 54.01
C GLU A 90 34.05 27.50 55.42
N LYS A 91 32.89 28.11 55.73
CA LYS A 91 32.61 28.63 57.08
C LYS A 91 32.68 27.53 58.15
N LYS A 92 32.11 26.36 57.87
CA LYS A 92 32.19 25.20 58.79
C LYS A 92 33.64 24.78 59.02
N ALA A 93 34.46 24.71 57.98
CA ALA A 93 35.88 24.36 58.10
C ALA A 93 36.65 25.41 58.93
N ALA A 94 36.47 26.69 58.64
CA ALA A 94 37.13 27.79 59.35
C ALA A 94 36.77 27.82 60.84
N VAL A 95 35.49 27.67 61.19
CA VAL A 95 35.04 27.64 62.59
C VAL A 95 35.49 26.36 63.30
N THR A 96 35.56 25.22 62.58
CA THR A 96 36.11 23.98 63.13
C THR A 96 37.59 24.13 63.48
N ALA A 97 38.38 24.80 62.64
CA ALA A 97 39.79 25.09 62.93
C ALA A 97 39.93 25.98 64.19
N LYS A 98 39.11 27.04 64.31
CA LYS A 98 39.08 27.90 65.50
C LYS A 98 38.68 27.15 66.78
N ALA A 99 37.68 26.26 66.69
CA ALA A 99 37.22 25.46 67.82
C ALA A 99 38.25 24.44 68.33
N ARG A 100 39.24 24.06 67.49
CA ARG A 100 40.35 23.20 67.92
C ARG A 100 41.35 23.93 68.80
N THR A 101 41.56 25.23 68.58
CA THR A 101 42.54 26.04 69.34
C THR A 101 41.89 26.76 70.52
N SER A 102 40.64 27.19 70.41
CA SER A 102 39.90 27.91 71.44
C SER A 102 38.58 27.20 71.75
N LYS A 103 38.48 26.60 72.95
CA LYS A 103 37.30 25.86 73.41
C LYS A 103 36.32 26.72 74.22
N THR A 104 36.26 28.01 73.95
CA THR A 104 35.31 28.89 74.63
C THR A 104 33.87 28.58 74.22
N ALA A 105 32.92 28.86 75.12
CA ALA A 105 31.50 28.63 74.88
C ALA A 105 30.99 29.36 73.62
N ALA A 106 31.52 30.54 73.32
CA ALA A 106 31.20 31.31 72.11
C ALA A 106 31.64 30.57 70.83
N THR A 107 32.85 30.01 70.80
CA THR A 107 33.38 29.28 69.63
C THR A 107 32.61 27.98 69.39
N LEU A 108 32.19 27.29 70.46
CA LEU A 108 31.35 26.09 70.34
C LEU A 108 29.96 26.42 69.77
N ARG A 109 29.31 27.52 70.21
CA ARG A 109 28.04 27.99 69.62
C ARG A 109 28.19 28.37 68.14
N GLN A 110 29.30 29.02 67.76
CA GLN A 110 29.58 29.30 66.35
C GLN A 110 29.74 28.02 65.53
N LEU A 111 30.36 26.98 66.09
CA LEU A 111 30.54 25.69 65.41
C LEU A 111 29.19 25.00 65.17
N GLU A 112 28.29 25.02 66.15
CA GLU A 112 26.93 24.50 66.00
C GLU A 112 26.14 25.27 64.94
N ALA A 113 26.19 26.60 64.97
CA ALA A 113 25.56 27.43 63.95
C ALA A 113 26.11 27.15 62.54
N ALA A 114 27.43 26.94 62.40
CA ALA A 114 28.05 26.60 61.12
C ALA A 114 27.66 25.19 60.63
N LYS A 115 27.54 24.21 61.54
CA LYS A 115 27.02 22.87 61.23
C LYS A 115 25.56 22.94 60.75
N ALA A 116 24.71 23.66 61.47
CA ALA A 116 23.31 23.87 61.11
C ALA A 116 23.17 24.58 59.75
N GLY A 117 24.00 25.61 59.50
CA GLY A 117 24.05 26.32 58.22
C GLY A 117 24.46 25.41 57.04
N TYR A 118 25.43 24.51 57.26
CA TYR A 118 25.81 23.51 56.26
C TYR A 118 24.65 22.54 55.94
N VAL A 119 23.98 22.01 56.98
CA VAL A 119 22.83 21.10 56.79
C VAL A 119 21.70 21.80 56.04
N LYS A 120 21.39 23.05 56.39
CA LYS A 120 20.38 23.87 55.69
C LYS A 120 20.73 24.10 54.22
N ALA A 121 21.99 24.42 53.92
CA ALA A 121 22.45 24.61 52.54
C ALA A 121 22.42 23.30 51.74
N GLN A 122 22.73 22.17 52.37
CA GLN A 122 22.63 20.85 51.76
C GLN A 122 21.18 20.48 51.44
N ALA A 123 20.24 20.70 52.37
CA ALA A 123 18.82 20.48 52.13
C ALA A 123 18.30 21.36 50.96
N ALA A 124 18.70 22.64 50.91
CA ALA A 124 18.35 23.55 49.83
C ALA A 124 18.88 23.10 48.46
N LEU A 125 20.07 22.49 48.40
CA LEU A 125 20.60 21.92 47.15
C LEU A 125 19.79 20.70 46.70
N VAL A 126 19.37 19.84 47.63
CA VAL A 126 18.54 18.66 47.32
C VAL A 126 17.19 19.09 46.75
N THR A 127 16.53 20.07 47.38
CA THR A 127 15.25 20.59 46.89
C THR A 127 15.38 21.28 45.53
N ALA A 128 16.41 22.10 45.33
CA ALA A 128 16.67 22.74 44.03
C ALA A 128 16.92 21.70 42.92
N LYS A 129 17.67 20.63 43.19
CA LYS A 129 17.90 19.54 42.23
C LYS A 129 16.62 18.78 41.91
N ALA A 130 15.75 18.54 42.89
CA ALA A 130 14.45 17.91 42.66
C ALA A 130 13.56 18.80 41.76
N ALA A 131 13.51 20.10 42.03
CA ALA A 131 12.77 21.06 41.20
C ALA A 131 13.30 21.12 39.76
N ALA A 132 14.63 21.11 39.57
CA ALA A 132 15.23 21.09 38.23
C ALA A 132 14.90 19.82 37.45
N LYS A 133 14.86 18.66 38.12
CA LYS A 133 14.42 17.39 37.50
C LYS A 133 12.95 17.45 37.12
N ALA A 134 12.08 17.96 37.99
CA ALA A 134 10.66 18.13 37.71
C ALA A 134 10.43 19.06 36.51
N ALA A 135 11.06 20.24 36.49
CA ALA A 135 10.93 21.18 35.37
C ALA A 135 11.46 20.59 34.04
N SER A 136 12.52 19.77 34.09
CA SER A 136 13.00 19.06 32.91
C SER A 136 12.02 17.98 32.41
N PHE A 137 11.19 17.42 33.29
CA PHE A 137 10.14 16.49 32.92
C PHE A 137 8.96 17.23 32.27
N GLU A 138 8.57 18.39 32.81
CA GLU A 138 7.53 19.26 32.21
C GLU A 138 7.88 19.68 30.78
N VAL A 139 9.14 20.02 30.50
CA VAL A 139 9.57 20.32 29.13
C VAL A 139 9.40 19.11 28.21
N LYS A 140 9.70 17.90 28.68
CA LYS A 140 9.49 16.68 27.88
C LYS A 140 8.01 16.42 27.63
N LEU A 141 7.14 16.63 28.63
CA LEU A 141 5.69 16.53 28.45
C LEU A 141 5.19 17.52 27.41
N ALA A 142 5.57 18.80 27.51
CA ALA A 142 5.17 19.83 26.56
C ALA A 142 5.64 19.54 25.12
N VAL A 143 6.86 18.97 24.96
CA VAL A 143 7.35 18.49 23.65
C VAL A 143 6.46 17.36 23.12
N ILE A 144 6.15 16.36 23.94
CA ILE A 144 5.29 15.23 23.55
C ILE A 144 3.91 15.72 23.14
N GLU A 145 3.28 16.58 23.94
CA GLU A 145 1.96 17.15 23.64
C GLU A 145 1.96 17.94 22.33
N SER A 146 2.99 18.77 22.09
CA SER A 146 3.13 19.48 20.82
C SER A 146 3.24 18.51 19.63
N SER A 147 3.92 17.37 19.81
CA SER A 147 4.07 16.36 18.76
C SER A 147 2.74 15.67 18.42
N ILE A 148 1.85 15.48 19.39
CA ILE A 148 0.51 14.92 19.19
C ILE A 148 -0.31 15.82 18.26
N GLU A 149 -0.27 17.13 18.49
CA GLU A 149 -1.03 18.08 17.65
C GLU A 149 -0.53 18.07 16.20
N THR A 150 0.80 18.03 16.00
CA THR A 150 1.35 17.87 14.64
C THR A 150 0.97 16.53 13.99
N ALA A 151 0.80 15.47 14.78
CA ALA A 151 0.37 14.17 14.27
C ALA A 151 -1.10 14.19 13.84
N LYS A 152 -1.97 14.90 14.59
CA LYS A 152 -3.37 15.12 14.23
C LYS A 152 -3.50 15.94 12.94
N GLU A 153 -2.74 17.02 12.79
CA GLU A 153 -2.74 17.80 11.55
C GLU A 153 -2.29 16.96 10.34
N LYS A 154 -1.23 16.15 10.52
CA LYS A 154 -0.76 15.23 9.48
C LYS A 154 -1.77 14.14 9.15
N SER A 155 -2.52 13.62 10.13
CA SER A 155 -3.54 12.62 9.85
C SER A 155 -4.72 13.23 9.10
N ALA A 156 -5.19 14.42 9.49
CA ALA A 156 -6.22 15.16 8.77
C ALA A 156 -5.81 15.47 7.32
N ALA A 157 -4.56 15.91 7.10
CA ALA A 157 -4.01 16.11 5.75
C ALA A 157 -3.91 14.82 4.93
N ARG A 158 -3.65 13.67 5.57
CA ARG A 158 -3.64 12.37 4.87
C ARG A 158 -5.03 11.89 4.50
N VAL A 159 -6.03 12.11 5.36
CA VAL A 159 -7.43 11.75 5.08
C VAL A 159 -7.97 12.57 3.91
N THR A 160 -7.71 13.87 3.91
CA THR A 160 -8.10 14.76 2.79
C THR A 160 -7.40 14.37 1.49
N ALA A 161 -6.08 14.17 1.50
CA ALA A 161 -5.34 13.71 0.32
C ALA A 161 -5.81 12.33 -0.19
N PHE A 162 -6.25 11.44 0.73
CA PHE A 162 -6.81 10.14 0.36
C PHE A 162 -8.18 10.29 -0.33
N ALA A 163 -9.06 11.14 0.22
CA ALA A 163 -10.37 11.44 -0.36
C ALA A 163 -10.25 12.06 -1.77
N GLU A 164 -9.37 13.05 -1.94
CA GLU A 164 -9.06 13.63 -3.25
C GLU A 164 -8.50 12.58 -4.21
N GLY A 165 -7.66 11.68 -3.72
CA GLY A 165 -7.10 10.58 -4.48
C GLY A 165 -8.13 9.53 -4.92
N LEU A 166 -9.27 9.40 -4.23
CA LEU A 166 -10.39 8.56 -4.65
C LEU A 166 -11.24 9.27 -5.71
N GLU A 167 -11.58 10.54 -5.50
CA GLU A 167 -12.34 11.31 -6.50
C GLU A 167 -11.57 11.43 -7.82
N ALA A 168 -10.24 11.61 -7.78
CA ALA A 168 -9.41 11.64 -8.97
C ALA A 168 -9.42 10.31 -9.77
N LYS A 169 -9.64 9.16 -9.12
CA LYS A 169 -9.67 7.84 -9.78
C LYS A 169 -11.06 7.41 -10.24
N LYS A 170 -12.10 8.08 -9.77
CA LYS A 170 -13.50 7.70 -9.99
C LYS A 170 -13.86 7.55 -11.46
N ALA A 171 -13.44 8.51 -12.29
CA ALA A 171 -13.71 8.48 -13.73
C ALA A 171 -12.97 7.33 -14.43
N ASP A 172 -11.70 7.12 -14.10
CA ASP A 172 -10.89 6.03 -14.68
C ASP A 172 -11.44 4.65 -14.29
N ASP A 173 -11.89 4.48 -13.05
CA ASP A 173 -12.43 3.20 -12.58
C ASP A 173 -13.81 2.91 -13.18
N LEU A 174 -14.65 3.93 -13.36
CA LEU A 174 -15.89 3.79 -14.12
C LEU A 174 -15.60 3.42 -15.58
N ALA A 175 -14.67 4.12 -16.25
CA ALA A 175 -14.33 3.85 -17.63
C ALA A 175 -13.82 2.40 -17.83
N LYS A 176 -12.97 1.90 -16.92
CA LYS A 176 -12.52 0.50 -16.94
C LYS A 176 -13.68 -0.47 -16.72
N ALA A 177 -14.60 -0.16 -15.81
CA ALA A 177 -15.76 -1.00 -15.54
C ALA A 177 -16.67 -1.11 -16.76
N VAL A 178 -16.97 0.02 -17.42
CA VAL A 178 -17.78 0.05 -18.65
C VAL A 178 -17.10 -0.71 -19.78
N ALA A 179 -15.81 -0.44 -20.06
CA ALA A 179 -15.08 -1.15 -21.11
C ALA A 179 -15.05 -2.68 -20.90
N SER A 180 -14.87 -3.11 -19.65
CA SER A 180 -14.88 -4.53 -19.27
C SER A 180 -16.26 -5.16 -19.40
N PHE A 181 -17.32 -4.39 -19.16
CA PHE A 181 -18.71 -4.82 -19.37
C PHE A 181 -19.05 -4.94 -20.86
N GLU A 182 -18.78 -3.89 -21.64
CA GLU A 182 -19.05 -3.83 -23.07
C GLU A 182 -18.35 -4.96 -23.82
N ALA A 183 -17.06 -5.20 -23.53
CA ALA A 183 -16.31 -6.29 -24.14
C ALA A 183 -16.96 -7.67 -23.87
N LYS A 184 -17.41 -7.92 -22.63
CA LYS A 184 -18.10 -9.16 -22.28
C LYS A 184 -19.46 -9.26 -22.97
N TRP A 185 -20.21 -8.17 -23.00
CA TRP A 185 -21.53 -8.11 -23.60
C TRP A 185 -21.48 -8.35 -25.11
N LEU A 186 -20.57 -7.68 -25.83
CA LEU A 186 -20.35 -7.86 -27.26
C LEU A 186 -19.92 -9.29 -27.58
N ALA A 187 -18.99 -9.86 -26.81
CA ALA A 187 -18.56 -11.25 -27.00
C ALA A 187 -19.72 -12.25 -26.81
N ALA A 188 -20.60 -12.01 -25.83
CA ALA A 188 -21.79 -12.82 -25.62
C ALA A 188 -22.79 -12.68 -26.78
N ARG A 189 -23.02 -11.46 -27.27
CA ARG A 189 -23.88 -11.17 -28.42
C ARG A 189 -23.39 -11.82 -29.70
N ALA A 190 -22.10 -11.68 -30.03
CA ALA A 190 -21.51 -12.29 -31.22
C ALA A 190 -21.68 -13.82 -31.22
N LYS A 191 -21.51 -14.47 -30.06
CA LYS A 191 -21.76 -15.91 -29.91
C LYS A 191 -23.23 -16.26 -30.13
N ALA A 192 -24.16 -15.48 -29.57
CA ALA A 192 -25.58 -15.69 -29.74
C ALA A 192 -26.02 -15.51 -31.20
N ASP A 193 -25.55 -14.46 -31.86
CA ASP A 193 -25.93 -14.17 -33.25
C ASP A 193 -25.33 -15.18 -34.22
N THR A 194 -24.09 -15.62 -33.98
CA THR A 194 -23.49 -16.75 -34.73
C THR A 194 -24.34 -18.02 -34.63
N ARG A 195 -24.88 -18.33 -33.45
CA ARG A 195 -25.79 -19.48 -33.27
C ARG A 195 -27.09 -19.30 -34.04
N LYS A 196 -27.66 -18.10 -34.05
CA LYS A 196 -28.89 -17.80 -34.80
C LYS A 196 -28.66 -17.93 -36.30
N VAL A 197 -27.57 -17.35 -36.82
CA VAL A 197 -27.21 -17.44 -38.24
C VAL A 197 -26.99 -18.90 -38.65
N LYS A 198 -26.24 -19.69 -37.87
CA LYS A 198 -26.06 -21.13 -38.14
C LYS A 198 -27.38 -21.90 -38.12
N THR A 199 -28.28 -21.57 -37.21
CA THR A 199 -29.60 -22.19 -37.15
C THR A 199 -30.44 -21.83 -38.39
N PHE A 200 -30.37 -20.58 -38.84
CA PHE A 200 -31.05 -20.14 -40.05
C PHE A 200 -30.47 -20.79 -41.31
N GLN A 201 -29.14 -20.84 -41.44
CA GLN A 201 -28.46 -21.52 -42.55
C GLN A 201 -28.88 -22.99 -42.68
N LYS A 202 -28.91 -23.74 -41.57
CA LYS A 202 -29.38 -25.13 -41.58
C LYS A 202 -30.83 -25.26 -42.07
N LYS A 203 -31.71 -24.33 -41.68
CA LYS A 203 -33.10 -24.32 -42.15
C LYS A 203 -33.18 -24.08 -43.66
N GLU A 204 -32.38 -23.16 -44.20
CA GLU A 204 -32.34 -22.90 -45.64
C GLU A 204 -31.71 -24.04 -46.43
N GLU A 205 -30.63 -24.67 -45.95
CA GLU A 205 -30.03 -25.85 -46.58
C GLU A 205 -31.04 -27.01 -46.71
N VAL A 206 -31.89 -27.22 -45.70
CA VAL A 206 -32.95 -28.22 -45.75
C VAL A 206 -33.96 -27.89 -46.85
N LYS A 207 -34.37 -26.62 -46.98
CA LYS A 207 -35.26 -26.18 -48.07
C LYS A 207 -34.62 -26.38 -49.44
N THR A 208 -33.34 -26.02 -49.60
CA THR A 208 -32.60 -26.22 -50.85
C THR A 208 -32.51 -27.71 -51.21
N LYS A 209 -32.16 -28.57 -50.26
CA LYS A 209 -32.12 -30.03 -50.46
C LYS A 209 -33.50 -30.59 -50.83
N ALA A 210 -34.57 -30.07 -50.24
CA ALA A 210 -35.93 -30.47 -50.59
C ALA A 210 -36.28 -30.04 -52.04
N ALA A 211 -35.91 -28.83 -52.45
CA ALA A 211 -36.10 -28.37 -53.82
C ALA A 211 -35.28 -29.20 -54.82
N GLU A 212 -34.02 -29.50 -54.53
CA GLU A 212 -33.17 -30.37 -55.35
C GLU A 212 -33.78 -31.76 -55.56
N ARG A 213 -34.31 -32.38 -54.51
CA ARG A 213 -34.99 -33.68 -54.60
C ARG A 213 -36.19 -33.61 -55.55
N LYS A 214 -37.00 -32.56 -55.45
CA LYS A 214 -38.14 -32.33 -56.36
C LYS A 214 -37.70 -32.18 -57.81
N VAL A 215 -36.63 -31.43 -58.07
CA VAL A 215 -36.10 -31.25 -59.43
C VAL A 215 -35.52 -32.56 -59.96
N LYS A 216 -34.71 -33.28 -59.18
CA LYS A 216 -34.16 -34.60 -59.55
C LYS A 216 -35.27 -35.60 -59.86
N ALA A 217 -36.35 -35.61 -59.08
CA ALA A 217 -37.54 -36.43 -59.36
C ALA A 217 -38.20 -36.06 -60.69
N LYS A 218 -38.40 -34.77 -60.98
CA LYS A 218 -38.94 -34.30 -62.27
C LYS A 218 -38.05 -34.70 -63.45
N ILE A 219 -36.73 -34.52 -63.35
CA ILE A 219 -35.77 -34.94 -64.39
C ILE A 219 -35.88 -36.45 -64.62
N SER A 220 -35.97 -37.24 -63.56
CA SER A 220 -36.08 -38.71 -63.64
C SER A 220 -37.41 -39.15 -64.27
N ALA A 221 -38.51 -38.47 -63.95
CA ALA A 221 -39.83 -38.70 -64.55
C ALA A 221 -39.82 -38.38 -66.06
N LEU A 222 -39.21 -37.26 -66.46
CA LEU A 222 -39.07 -36.88 -67.87
C LEU A 222 -38.23 -37.89 -68.65
N LYS A 223 -37.11 -38.38 -68.08
CA LYS A 223 -36.31 -39.46 -68.70
C LYS A 223 -37.12 -40.75 -68.89
N LYS A 224 -37.93 -41.14 -67.90
CA LYS A 224 -38.82 -42.31 -68.01
C LYS A 224 -39.90 -42.09 -69.09
N GLN A 225 -40.50 -40.91 -69.17
CA GLN A 225 -41.45 -40.57 -70.23
C GLN A 225 -40.81 -40.63 -71.63
N GLN A 226 -39.53 -40.27 -71.76
CA GLN A 226 -38.79 -40.40 -73.00
C GLN A 226 -38.61 -41.88 -73.42
N THR A 227 -38.41 -42.79 -72.46
CA THR A 227 -38.28 -44.24 -72.73
C THR A 227 -39.60 -44.97 -73.02
N VAL A 228 -40.75 -44.39 -72.65
CA VAL A 228 -42.08 -44.99 -72.90
C VAL A 228 -42.64 -44.63 -74.29
N LYS A 229 -42.03 -43.67 -75.01
CA LYS A 229 -42.33 -43.45 -76.43
C LYS A 229 -41.56 -44.44 -77.30
N ARG A 230 -42.08 -45.68 -77.39
CA ARG A 230 -42.07 -46.57 -78.58
C ARG A 230 -42.62 -47.95 -78.21
N LYS A 231 -43.95 -48.07 -78.11
CA LYS A 231 -44.68 -49.28 -78.54
C LYS A 231 -45.99 -48.82 -79.17
N PRO A 232 -46.25 -49.11 -80.46
CA PRO A 232 -47.48 -48.70 -81.12
C PRO A 232 -48.66 -49.50 -80.57
N VAL A 233 -49.67 -48.78 -80.08
CA VAL A 233 -50.96 -49.34 -79.65
C VAL A 233 -51.79 -49.61 -80.90
N ALA A 234 -52.03 -50.89 -81.22
CA ALA A 234 -53.04 -51.29 -82.18
C ALA A 234 -54.43 -50.96 -81.61
N ARG A 235 -55.15 -50.06 -82.28
CA ARG A 235 -56.54 -49.72 -81.93
C ARG A 235 -57.47 -50.83 -82.44
N LYS A 236 -58.26 -51.43 -81.53
CA LYS A 236 -59.42 -52.25 -81.89
C LYS A 236 -60.68 -51.36 -81.90
N PRO A 237 -61.59 -51.49 -82.89
CA PRO A 237 -62.67 -50.54 -83.08
C PRO A 237 -63.81 -50.68 -82.07
N ARG A 238 -64.50 -49.54 -81.90
CA ARG A 238 -65.63 -49.26 -81.03
C ARG A 238 -66.88 -50.02 -81.49
N ALA A 239 -67.54 -50.72 -80.57
CA ALA A 239 -68.90 -51.21 -80.74
C ALA A 239 -69.85 -50.44 -79.80
N THR A 240 -71.11 -50.39 -80.24
CA THR A 240 -72.21 -49.48 -79.94
C THR A 240 -72.89 -49.64 -78.57
N ALA A 241 -73.69 -48.63 -78.24
CA ALA A 241 -74.30 -48.30 -76.96
C ALA A 241 -75.38 -49.26 -76.41
N ALA A 242 -75.53 -49.27 -75.08
CA ALA A 242 -76.81 -49.33 -74.38
C ALA A 242 -76.67 -48.62 -73.01
N ALA A 243 -77.73 -47.90 -72.62
CA ALA A 243 -77.79 -46.83 -71.62
C ALA A 243 -78.06 -47.34 -70.17
N PRO A 244 -78.04 -46.45 -69.14
CA PRO A 244 -77.62 -46.75 -67.76
C PRO A 244 -78.75 -46.78 -66.70
N ALA A 245 -78.44 -47.32 -65.52
CA ALA A 245 -79.05 -46.99 -64.22
C ALA A 245 -78.14 -47.54 -63.09
N ALA A 246 -78.11 -47.09 -61.84
CA ALA A 246 -78.27 -45.82 -61.14
C ALA A 246 -77.99 -46.14 -59.64
N ALA A 247 -77.31 -45.25 -58.91
CA ALA A 247 -77.23 -45.15 -57.44
C ALA A 247 -76.52 -46.32 -56.68
N VAL A 248 -75.88 -46.17 -55.51
CA VAL A 248 -76.20 -45.38 -54.30
C VAL A 248 -74.92 -45.06 -53.48
N LYS A 249 -75.00 -43.97 -52.70
CA LYS A 249 -74.12 -43.41 -51.65
C LYS A 249 -73.80 -44.33 -50.45
N ALA A 250 -72.76 -43.94 -49.67
CA ALA A 250 -72.60 -43.94 -48.18
C ALA A 250 -71.15 -44.35 -47.80
N GLU A 251 -70.28 -43.47 -47.31
CA GLU A 251 -70.13 -42.98 -45.92
C GLU A 251 -69.60 -44.04 -44.92
N SER A 252 -68.32 -43.91 -44.53
CA SER A 252 -67.76 -44.04 -43.17
C SER A 252 -66.25 -43.77 -43.20
#